data_AF-A0A819LBJ1-F1
#
_entry.id   AF-A0A819LBJ1-F1
#
_cell.length_a   1.000
_cell.length_b   1.000
_cell.length_c   1.000
_cell.angle_alpha   90.00
_cell.angle_beta   90.00
_cell.angle_gamma   90.00
#
_symmetry.space_group_name_H-M   'P 1'
#
loop_
_entity.id
_entity.type
_entity.pdbx_description
1 polymer ?
#
loop_
_entity_poly.entity_id
_entity_poly.type
_entity_poly.pdbx_seq_one_letter_code
_entity_poly.pdbx_strand_id
1 'polypeptide(L)'
;MATSTSFDFTNYLRQIYSLSNINLNDNDVVSVSELEFLRNASLIIDQSSSRLIQNYFVWRFIMARVANLPKRFRSIQDPFDEAFRGTSAQRPRSIICGNFVNNNMGFALSKLYIRQYFDENARNQSLEMINSIRNVFLDMLKNSTWMDETSKSRSIEKALAIDEKIGYPEYLGSTNTLELDKMYQEYVFNTSYINNILKLLTIKSNESIRMLRDPVDRKAWGPSPPTTVNAFYNPPTNQISKENIFEI
;
A
#
# COMPACT_ATOMS: atom_id res chain seq x y z
N MET A 1 17.94 -27.97 -19.58
CA MET A 1 19.16 -27.71 -18.79
C MET A 1 18.94 -26.43 -18.02
N ALA A 2 18.99 -26.47 -16.68
CA ALA A 2 18.88 -25.26 -15.88
C ALA A 2 20.14 -24.43 -16.10
N THR A 3 20.00 -23.29 -16.78
CA THR A 3 21.05 -22.27 -16.83
C THR A 3 21.26 -21.78 -15.41
N SER A 4 22.37 -22.18 -14.77
CA SER A 4 22.73 -21.68 -13.45
C SER A 4 22.99 -20.18 -13.56
N THR A 5 22.12 -19.41 -12.92
CA THR A 5 22.23 -17.95 -12.80
C THR A 5 23.32 -17.59 -11.80
N SER A 6 24.17 -16.60 -12.09
CA SER A 6 25.26 -16.20 -11.17
C SER A 6 24.78 -15.39 -9.96
N PHE A 7 23.58 -14.81 -10.04
CA PHE A 7 23.04 -13.98 -8.96
C PHE A 7 22.60 -14.80 -7.75
N ASP A 8 23.28 -14.59 -6.62
CA ASP A 8 22.97 -15.22 -5.34
C ASP A 8 21.79 -14.50 -4.64
N PHE A 9 20.57 -14.92 -4.98
CA PHE A 9 19.34 -14.42 -4.39
C PHE A 9 19.29 -14.62 -2.87
N THR A 10 19.85 -15.72 -2.36
CA THR A 10 19.82 -16.04 -0.92
C THR A 10 20.68 -15.04 -0.15
N ASN A 11 21.91 -14.79 -0.60
CA ASN A 11 22.78 -13.79 0.01
C ASN A 11 22.19 -12.38 -0.12
N TYR A 12 21.63 -12.03 -1.29
CA TYR A 12 20.96 -10.75 -1.49
C TYR A 12 19.83 -10.54 -0.49
N LEU A 13 18.92 -11.50 -0.35
CA LEU A 13 17.81 -11.41 0.61
C LEU A 13 18.31 -11.33 2.05
N ARG A 14 19.29 -12.16 2.43
CA ARG A 14 19.89 -12.10 3.78
C ARG A 14 20.47 -10.72 4.08
N GLN A 15 21.18 -10.11 3.13
CA GLN A 15 21.71 -8.76 3.29
C GLN A 15 20.60 -7.72 3.47
N ILE A 16 19.57 -7.74 2.61
CA ILE A 16 18.45 -6.78 2.69
C ILE A 16 17.71 -6.89 4.03
N TYR A 17 17.37 -8.10 4.47
CA TYR A 17 16.64 -8.31 5.72
C TYR A 17 17.50 -7.99 6.96
N SER A 18 18.82 -8.21 6.88
CA SER A 18 19.75 -7.86 7.98
C SER A 18 19.80 -6.35 8.27
N LEU A 19 19.47 -5.49 7.28
CA LEU A 19 19.39 -4.04 7.47
C LEU A 19 18.35 -3.63 8.53
N SER A 20 17.35 -4.48 8.77
CA SER A 20 16.33 -4.29 9.81
C SER A 20 16.44 -5.31 10.95
N ASN A 21 17.62 -5.91 11.13
CA ASN A 21 17.90 -6.94 12.15
C ASN A 21 17.03 -8.20 12.01
N ILE A 22 16.55 -8.51 10.80
CA ILE A 22 15.84 -9.76 10.53
C ILE A 22 16.80 -10.78 9.92
N ASN A 23 17.01 -11.88 10.64
CA ASN A 23 17.81 -12.99 10.15
C ASN A 23 16.92 -13.97 9.38
N LEU A 24 17.27 -14.19 8.11
CA LEU A 24 16.67 -15.25 7.30
C LEU A 24 17.40 -16.57 7.52
N ASN A 25 16.65 -17.67 7.56
CA ASN A 25 17.17 -19.03 7.65
C ASN A 25 16.61 -19.89 6.50
N ASP A 26 17.11 -21.11 6.38
CA ASP A 26 16.79 -21.98 5.23
C ASP A 26 15.34 -22.51 5.25
N ASN A 27 14.60 -22.33 6.36
CA ASN A 27 13.18 -22.67 6.44
C ASN A 27 12.26 -21.51 6.02
N ASP A 28 12.80 -20.32 5.74
CA ASP A 28 11.99 -19.20 5.27
C ASP A 28 11.46 -19.46 3.86
N VAL A 29 10.14 -19.34 3.71
CA VAL A 29 9.45 -19.60 2.44
C VAL A 29 9.33 -18.30 1.63
N VAL A 30 9.74 -18.36 0.37
CA VAL A 30 9.58 -17.26 -0.58
C VAL A 30 8.53 -17.66 -1.62
N SER A 31 7.46 -16.86 -1.72
CA SER A 31 6.48 -17.00 -2.80
C SER A 31 7.01 -16.32 -4.06
N VAL A 32 7.20 -17.07 -5.14
CA VAL A 32 7.73 -16.58 -6.42
C VAL A 32 6.64 -16.64 -7.48
N SER A 33 6.04 -15.50 -7.79
CA SER A 33 4.97 -15.42 -8.80
C SER A 33 5.50 -15.53 -10.24
N GLU A 34 6.66 -14.93 -10.52
CA GLU A 34 7.17 -14.76 -11.89
C GLU A 34 8.58 -15.36 -12.04
N LEU A 35 8.67 -16.69 -11.98
CA LEU A 35 9.96 -17.39 -11.98
C LEU A 35 10.77 -17.17 -13.27
N GLU A 36 10.10 -17.13 -14.42
CA GLU A 36 10.76 -16.93 -15.72
C GLU A 36 11.36 -15.52 -15.84
N PHE A 37 10.66 -14.50 -15.34
CA PHE A 37 11.19 -13.15 -15.26
C PHE A 37 12.49 -13.11 -14.45
N LEU A 38 12.53 -13.73 -13.28
CA LEU A 38 13.74 -13.75 -12.43
C LEU A 38 14.91 -14.46 -13.11
N ARG A 39 14.65 -15.57 -13.82
CA ARG A 39 15.67 -16.27 -14.60
C ARG A 39 16.25 -15.39 -15.70
N ASN A 40 15.38 -14.77 -16.51
CA ASN A 40 15.79 -13.92 -17.62
C ASN A 40 16.49 -12.64 -17.11
N ALA A 41 16.01 -12.04 -16.03
CA ALA A 41 16.64 -10.89 -15.40
C ALA A 41 18.05 -11.22 -14.92
N SER A 42 18.27 -12.39 -14.31
CA SER A 42 19.61 -12.79 -13.90
C SER A 42 20.54 -13.01 -15.09
N LEU A 43 20.05 -13.56 -16.21
CA LEU A 43 20.87 -13.69 -17.42
C LEU A 43 21.31 -12.32 -17.97
N ILE A 44 20.40 -11.33 -17.96
CA ILE A 44 20.72 -9.96 -18.38
C ILE A 44 21.75 -9.33 -17.44
N ILE A 45 21.63 -9.56 -16.13
CA ILE A 45 22.60 -9.08 -15.12
C ILE A 45 23.97 -9.70 -15.39
N ASP A 46 24.04 -11.02 -15.59
CA ASP A 46 25.30 -11.75 -15.83
C ASP A 46 26.00 -11.29 -17.13
N GLN A 47 25.22 -10.88 -18.13
CA GLN A 47 25.72 -10.41 -19.43
C GLN A 47 26.05 -8.90 -19.47
N SER A 48 25.62 -8.14 -18.44
CA SER A 48 25.78 -6.69 -18.40
C SER A 48 27.01 -6.28 -17.59
N SER A 49 27.71 -5.23 -18.02
CA SER A 49 28.79 -4.66 -17.19
C SER A 49 28.24 -4.06 -15.90
N SER A 50 29.01 -4.13 -14.81
CA SER A 50 28.64 -3.53 -13.51
C SER A 50 28.33 -2.03 -13.64
N ARG A 51 29.02 -1.32 -14.53
CA ARG A 51 28.76 0.11 -14.82
C ARG A 51 27.37 0.32 -15.42
N LEU A 52 26.95 -0.53 -16.37
CA LEU A 52 25.63 -0.43 -16.98
C LEU A 52 24.53 -0.68 -15.96
N ILE A 53 24.70 -1.72 -15.14
CA ILE A 53 23.77 -2.07 -14.06
C ILE A 53 23.65 -0.92 -13.05
N GLN A 54 24.78 -0.37 -12.60
CA GLN A 54 24.80 0.76 -11.67
C GLN A 54 24.14 2.00 -12.26
N ASN A 55 24.45 2.34 -13.52
CA ASN A 55 23.84 3.48 -14.21
C ASN A 55 22.30 3.33 -14.27
N TYR A 56 21.82 2.13 -14.58
CA TYR A 56 20.40 1.84 -14.61
C TYR A 56 19.74 2.03 -13.23
N PHE A 57 20.27 1.42 -12.16
CA PHE A 57 19.68 1.55 -10.83
C PHE A 57 19.73 3.00 -10.29
N VAL A 58 20.85 3.71 -10.51
CA VAL A 58 20.98 5.12 -10.15
C VAL A 58 19.98 5.97 -10.94
N TRP A 59 19.81 5.72 -12.23
CA TRP A 59 18.82 6.41 -13.04
C TRP A 59 17.39 6.16 -12.55
N ARG A 60 17.03 4.91 -12.24
CA ARG A 60 15.72 4.55 -11.68
C ARG A 60 15.46 5.28 -10.36
N PHE A 61 16.48 5.38 -9.50
CA PHE A 61 16.39 6.13 -8.25
C PHE A 61 16.21 7.63 -8.51
N ILE A 62 17.03 8.24 -9.36
CA ILE A 62 16.93 9.66 -9.73
C ILE A 62 15.54 9.97 -10.28
N MET A 63 15.05 9.18 -11.23
CA MET A 63 13.72 9.37 -11.83
C MET A 63 12.59 9.37 -10.78
N ALA A 64 12.69 8.50 -9.78
CA ALA A 64 11.73 8.44 -8.68
C ALA A 64 11.84 9.62 -7.68
N ARG A 65 12.95 10.38 -7.68
CA ARG A 65 13.23 11.45 -6.71
C ARG A 65 13.24 12.86 -7.30
N VAL A 66 13.37 13.02 -8.61
CA VAL A 66 13.43 14.35 -9.24
C VAL A 66 12.21 15.21 -8.89
N ALA A 67 11.00 14.62 -8.81
CA ALA A 67 9.78 15.29 -8.36
C ALA A 67 9.87 15.88 -6.92
N ASN A 68 10.81 15.43 -6.10
CA ASN A 68 11.04 15.92 -4.74
C ASN A 68 12.09 17.05 -4.66
N LEU A 69 12.76 17.37 -5.78
CA LEU A 69 13.83 18.36 -5.83
C LEU A 69 13.33 19.79 -6.15
N PRO A 70 14.20 20.81 -6.07
CA PRO A 70 13.87 22.17 -6.51
C PRO A 70 13.36 22.24 -7.96
N LYS A 71 12.65 23.32 -8.29
CA LYS A 71 11.98 23.51 -9.60
C LYS A 71 12.89 23.20 -10.79
N ARG A 72 14.17 23.62 -10.75
CA ARG A 72 15.15 23.40 -11.81
C ARG A 72 15.33 21.94 -12.22
N PHE A 73 15.14 21.01 -11.29
CA PHE A 73 15.23 19.57 -11.57
C PHE A 73 13.89 19.02 -12.01
N ARG A 74 12.81 19.44 -11.32
CA ARG A 74 11.44 19.01 -11.66
C ARG A 74 11.06 19.37 -13.09
N SER A 75 11.45 20.56 -13.56
CA SER A 75 11.16 21.00 -14.92
C SER A 75 11.84 20.18 -16.01
N ILE A 76 12.88 19.39 -15.66
CA ILE A 76 13.53 18.47 -16.60
C ILE A 76 12.60 17.29 -16.93
N GLN A 77 11.70 16.91 -16.01
CA GLN A 77 10.73 15.83 -16.22
C GLN A 77 9.47 16.28 -16.97
N ASP A 78 9.22 17.58 -17.10
CA ASP A 78 7.98 18.10 -17.71
C ASP A 78 7.74 17.52 -19.13
N PRO A 79 8.72 17.46 -20.06
CA PRO A 79 8.48 16.87 -21.39
C PRO A 79 8.18 15.37 -21.33
N PHE A 80 8.78 14.64 -20.38
CA PHE A 80 8.52 13.22 -20.20
C PHE A 80 7.11 12.99 -19.62
N ASP A 81 6.71 13.77 -18.61
CA ASP A 81 5.38 13.71 -18.03
C ASP A 81 4.31 14.13 -19.05
N GLU A 82 4.58 15.13 -19.89
CA GLU A 82 3.68 15.54 -20.97
C GLU A 82 3.51 14.44 -22.02
N ALA A 83 4.61 13.83 -22.48
CA ALA A 83 4.55 12.72 -23.42
C ALA A 83 3.84 11.49 -22.85
N PHE A 84 3.99 11.23 -21.54
CA PHE A 84 3.39 10.06 -20.88
C PHE A 84 1.92 10.28 -20.47
N ARG A 85 1.57 11.47 -19.98
CA ARG A 85 0.24 11.77 -19.39
C ARG A 85 -0.64 12.63 -20.28
N GLY A 86 -0.08 13.27 -21.31
CA GLY A 86 -0.78 14.21 -22.19
C GLY A 86 -1.08 15.58 -21.56
N THR A 87 -0.51 15.90 -20.39
CA THR A 87 -0.79 17.15 -19.67
C THR A 87 0.46 17.99 -19.48
N SER A 88 0.43 19.25 -19.92
CA SER A 88 1.55 20.19 -19.82
C SER A 88 1.60 20.98 -18.50
N ALA A 89 0.51 20.97 -17.70
CA ALA A 89 0.43 21.73 -16.46
C ALA A 89 0.69 20.85 -15.22
N GLN A 90 1.73 21.17 -14.46
CA GLN A 90 1.97 20.60 -13.14
C GLN A 90 0.83 20.99 -12.18
N ARG A 91 0.36 20.04 -11.36
CA ARG A 91 -0.68 20.30 -10.34
C ARG A 91 -0.21 21.38 -9.34
N PRO A 92 -1.14 22.15 -8.73
CA PRO A 92 -0.79 23.10 -7.68
C PRO A 92 0.04 22.47 -6.56
N ARG A 93 1.05 23.20 -6.07
CA ARG A 93 1.99 22.66 -5.07
C ARG A 93 1.29 22.25 -3.77
N SER A 94 0.24 22.97 -3.38
CA SER A 94 -0.61 22.63 -2.23
C SER A 94 -1.24 21.24 -2.37
N ILE A 95 -1.76 20.90 -3.55
CA ILE A 95 -2.35 19.58 -3.84
C ILE A 95 -1.28 18.49 -3.82
N ILE A 96 -0.10 18.75 -4.39
CA ILE A 96 1.03 17.80 -4.35
C ILE A 96 1.46 17.53 -2.90
N CYS A 97 1.62 18.57 -2.09
CA CYS A 97 2.00 18.43 -0.68
C CYS A 97 0.90 17.78 0.15
N GLY A 98 -0.36 18.12 -0.06
CA GLY A 98 -1.51 17.51 0.62
C GLY A 98 -1.59 16.01 0.36
N ASN A 99 -1.51 15.61 -0.93
CA ASN A 99 -1.47 14.20 -1.30
C ASN A 99 -0.23 13.48 -0.76
N PHE A 100 0.93 14.17 -0.73
CA PHE A 100 2.13 13.61 -0.14
C PHE A 100 1.97 13.30 1.34
N VAL A 101 1.41 14.23 2.13
CA VAL A 101 1.12 13.99 3.55
C VAL A 101 0.07 12.88 3.69
N ASN A 102 -0.99 12.90 2.89
CA ASN A 102 -2.03 11.87 2.92
C ASN A 102 -1.47 10.45 2.66
N ASN A 103 -0.55 10.30 1.72
CA ASN A 103 0.04 9.01 1.36
C ASN A 103 1.08 8.48 2.38
N ASN A 104 1.54 9.31 3.30
CA ASN A 104 2.58 8.93 4.27
C ASN A 104 2.11 9.01 5.73
N MET A 105 1.14 9.87 6.03
CA MET A 105 0.60 10.12 7.36
C MET A 105 -0.93 10.24 7.32
N GLY A 106 -1.57 9.48 6.44
CA GLY A 106 -2.98 9.64 6.12
C GLY A 106 -3.91 9.40 7.31
N PHE A 107 -3.57 8.50 8.24
CA PHE A 107 -4.36 8.31 9.46
C PHE A 107 -4.29 9.53 10.38
N ALA A 108 -3.13 10.21 10.46
CA ALA A 108 -3.01 11.44 11.22
C ALA A 108 -3.82 12.58 10.59
N LEU A 109 -3.75 12.73 9.27
CA LEU A 109 -4.58 13.68 8.54
C LEU A 109 -6.08 13.34 8.69
N SER A 110 -6.42 12.06 8.66
CA SER A 110 -7.80 11.59 8.81
C SER A 110 -8.38 11.97 10.16
N LYS A 111 -7.61 11.89 11.26
CA LYS A 111 -8.07 12.35 12.58
C LYS A 111 -8.56 13.81 12.54
N LEU A 112 -7.81 14.69 11.87
CA LEU A 112 -8.16 16.10 11.73
C LEU A 112 -9.41 16.27 10.86
N TYR A 113 -9.46 15.53 9.75
CA TYR A 113 -10.55 15.59 8.79
C TYR A 113 -11.88 15.10 9.39
N ILE A 114 -11.86 13.95 10.06
CA ILE A 114 -13.04 13.30 10.67
C ILE A 114 -13.69 14.25 11.68
N ARG A 115 -12.89 14.90 12.53
CA ARG A 115 -13.40 15.85 13.54
C ARG A 115 -14.21 16.99 12.94
N GLN A 116 -13.92 17.40 11.71
CA GLN A 116 -14.53 18.56 11.09
C GLN A 116 -15.66 18.19 10.11
N TYR A 117 -15.55 17.05 9.44
CA TYR A 117 -16.41 16.73 8.29
C TYR A 117 -17.15 15.40 8.42
N PHE A 118 -16.91 14.57 9.47
CA PHE A 118 -17.55 13.26 9.57
C PHE A 118 -19.01 13.31 10.00
N ASP A 119 -19.88 12.73 9.18
CA ASP A 119 -21.29 12.52 9.49
C ASP A 119 -21.54 11.05 9.89
N GLU A 120 -21.81 10.83 11.17
CA GLU A 120 -22.17 9.50 11.70
C GLU A 120 -23.48 8.96 11.11
N ASN A 121 -24.38 9.81 10.64
CA ASN A 121 -25.60 9.36 9.99
C ASN A 121 -25.30 8.68 8.64
N ALA A 122 -24.44 9.30 7.83
CA ALA A 122 -23.98 8.71 6.56
C ALA A 122 -23.29 7.35 6.74
N ARG A 123 -22.56 7.17 7.86
CA ARG A 123 -21.96 5.89 8.25
C ARG A 123 -23.02 4.82 8.52
N ASN A 124 -24.04 5.15 9.30
CA ASN A 124 -25.11 4.22 9.65
C ASN A 124 -25.93 3.81 8.41
N GLN A 125 -26.26 4.77 7.54
CA GLN A 125 -26.93 4.49 6.26
C GLN A 125 -26.09 3.57 5.37
N SER A 126 -24.77 3.77 5.34
CA SER A 126 -23.86 2.89 4.58
C SER A 126 -23.83 1.47 5.13
N LEU A 127 -23.87 1.30 6.45
CA LEU A 127 -23.97 0.00 7.11
C LEU A 127 -25.28 -0.73 6.74
N GLU A 128 -26.40 -0.02 6.79
CA GLU A 128 -27.71 -0.57 6.39
C GLU A 128 -27.72 -1.01 4.92
N MET A 129 -27.15 -0.19 4.03
CA MET A 129 -27.02 -0.51 2.61
C MET A 129 -26.15 -1.77 2.39
N ILE A 130 -25.00 -1.87 3.07
CA ILE A 130 -24.11 -3.03 2.95
C ILE A 130 -24.81 -4.30 3.44
N ASN A 131 -25.54 -4.23 4.56
CA ASN A 131 -26.34 -5.36 5.05
C ASN A 131 -27.41 -5.79 4.06
N SER A 132 -28.08 -4.82 3.43
CA SER A 132 -29.09 -5.10 2.40
C SER A 132 -28.48 -5.79 1.18
N ILE A 133 -27.35 -5.29 0.69
CA ILE A 133 -26.60 -5.89 -0.44
C ILE A 133 -26.15 -7.31 -0.08
N ARG A 134 -25.62 -7.52 1.13
CA ARG A 134 -25.21 -8.83 1.63
C ARG A 134 -26.37 -9.82 1.61
N ASN A 135 -27.55 -9.43 2.08
CA ASN A 135 -28.73 -10.30 2.08
C ASN A 135 -29.15 -10.68 0.65
N VAL A 136 -29.21 -9.71 -0.26
CA VAL A 136 -29.53 -9.99 -1.68
C VAL A 136 -28.49 -10.92 -2.29
N PHE A 137 -27.21 -10.72 -2.01
CA PHE A 137 -26.14 -11.58 -2.51
C PHE A 137 -26.28 -13.02 -1.99
N LEU A 138 -26.62 -13.20 -0.71
CA LEU A 138 -26.89 -14.53 -0.14
C LEU A 138 -28.07 -15.23 -0.83
N ASP A 139 -29.14 -14.50 -1.14
CA ASP A 139 -30.29 -15.07 -1.85
C ASP A 139 -29.96 -15.42 -3.31
N MET A 140 -29.14 -14.61 -3.98
CA MET A 140 -28.60 -14.95 -5.30
C MET A 140 -27.75 -16.22 -5.26
N LEU A 141 -26.92 -16.41 -4.23
CA LEU A 141 -26.10 -17.63 -4.08
C LEU A 141 -26.98 -18.88 -3.89
N LYS A 142 -28.02 -18.79 -3.06
CA LYS A 142 -28.97 -19.91 -2.84
C LYS A 142 -29.69 -20.31 -4.13
N ASN A 143 -30.13 -19.32 -4.90
CA ASN A 143 -30.90 -19.52 -6.13
C ASN A 143 -30.04 -19.77 -7.38
N SER A 144 -28.71 -19.79 -7.25
CA SER A 144 -27.81 -20.01 -8.37
C SER A 144 -27.98 -21.42 -8.96
N THR A 145 -28.15 -21.49 -10.28
CA THR A 145 -28.33 -22.77 -11.01
C THR A 145 -27.03 -23.34 -11.57
N TRP A 146 -25.94 -22.56 -11.58
CA TRP A 146 -24.65 -22.99 -12.16
C TRP A 146 -23.67 -23.54 -11.12
N MET A 147 -23.92 -23.33 -9.82
CA MET A 147 -23.10 -23.86 -8.73
C MET A 147 -23.69 -25.15 -8.17
N ASP A 148 -22.83 -26.11 -7.83
CA ASP A 148 -23.20 -27.26 -7.01
C ASP A 148 -23.45 -26.85 -5.54
N GLU A 149 -24.12 -27.71 -4.77
CA GLU A 149 -24.49 -27.44 -3.38
C GLU A 149 -23.28 -27.22 -2.44
N THR A 150 -22.15 -27.88 -2.70
CA THR A 150 -20.94 -27.73 -1.90
C THR A 150 -20.32 -26.34 -2.11
N SER A 151 -20.23 -25.90 -3.37
CA SER A 151 -19.74 -24.59 -3.76
C SER A 151 -20.66 -23.47 -3.25
N LYS A 152 -21.99 -23.67 -3.29
CA LYS A 152 -22.96 -22.72 -2.70
C LYS A 152 -22.75 -22.56 -1.20
N SER A 153 -22.69 -23.66 -0.46
CA SER A 153 -22.51 -23.63 0.99
C SER A 153 -21.24 -22.87 1.40
N ARG A 154 -20.10 -23.15 0.74
CA ARG A 154 -18.83 -22.43 0.98
C ARG A 154 -18.89 -20.95 0.61
N SER A 155 -19.60 -20.61 -0.46
CA SER A 155 -19.75 -19.22 -0.90
C SER A 155 -20.60 -18.42 0.09
N ILE A 156 -21.65 -19.03 0.63
CA ILE A 156 -22.49 -18.46 1.69
C ILE A 156 -21.69 -18.24 2.97
N GLU A 157 -20.92 -19.26 3.41
CA GLU A 157 -20.04 -19.14 4.57
C GLU A 157 -19.06 -17.98 4.40
N LYS A 158 -18.40 -17.89 3.24
CA LYS A 158 -17.48 -16.79 2.93
C LYS A 158 -18.17 -15.42 2.97
N ALA A 159 -19.37 -15.31 2.38
CA ALA A 159 -20.12 -14.06 2.33
C ALA A 159 -20.57 -13.57 3.72
N LEU A 160 -20.97 -14.50 4.60
CA LEU A 160 -21.31 -14.22 5.99
C LEU A 160 -20.08 -13.83 6.83
N ALA A 161 -18.91 -14.36 6.49
CA ALA A 161 -17.64 -14.06 7.15
C ALA A 161 -16.94 -12.78 6.63
N ILE A 162 -17.57 -11.99 5.76
CA ILE A 162 -16.99 -10.72 5.28
C ILE A 162 -17.01 -9.71 6.42
N ASP A 163 -15.83 -9.17 6.76
CA ASP A 163 -15.65 -8.11 7.76
C ASP A 163 -15.69 -6.72 7.11
N GLU A 164 -16.61 -5.86 7.56
CA GLU A 164 -16.82 -4.52 7.03
C GLU A 164 -16.07 -3.41 7.80
N LYS A 165 -15.35 -2.56 7.05
CA LYS A 165 -14.63 -1.38 7.58
C LYS A 165 -15.11 -0.11 6.92
N ILE A 166 -15.93 0.66 7.63
CA ILE A 166 -16.69 1.79 7.07
C ILE A 166 -16.28 3.08 7.78
N GLY A 167 -15.72 4.01 7.01
CA GLY A 167 -15.29 5.32 7.45
C GLY A 167 -13.90 5.24 8.04
N TYR A 168 -13.83 5.08 9.37
CA TYR A 168 -12.57 5.14 10.09
C TYR A 168 -12.51 4.17 11.29
N PRO A 169 -11.30 3.74 11.70
CA PRO A 169 -11.14 2.97 12.92
C PRO A 169 -11.47 3.80 14.16
N GLU A 170 -12.16 3.20 15.13
CA GLU A 170 -12.69 3.86 16.33
C GLU A 170 -11.67 4.74 17.08
N TYR A 171 -10.40 4.32 17.16
CA TYR A 171 -9.34 5.10 17.83
C TYR A 171 -9.12 6.50 17.23
N LEU A 172 -9.41 6.69 15.93
CA LEU A 172 -9.31 8.02 15.30
C LEU A 172 -10.38 8.98 15.81
N GLY A 173 -11.60 8.49 16.09
CA GLY A 173 -12.68 9.28 16.68
C GLY A 173 -12.50 9.56 18.17
N SER A 174 -11.68 8.77 18.87
CA SER A 174 -11.42 8.96 20.30
C SER A 174 -10.58 10.21 20.58
N THR A 175 -10.66 10.75 21.80
CA THR A 175 -9.75 11.82 22.26
C THR A 175 -8.33 11.32 22.54
N ASN A 176 -8.16 10.01 22.70
CA ASN A 176 -6.87 9.38 22.95
C ASN A 176 -6.05 9.26 21.64
N THR A 177 -4.80 9.72 21.66
CA THR A 177 -3.90 9.69 20.50
C THR A 177 -2.83 8.62 20.58
N LEU A 178 -2.77 7.84 21.67
CA LEU A 178 -1.65 6.93 21.95
C LEU A 178 -1.34 5.95 20.82
N GLU A 179 -2.36 5.37 20.17
CA GLU A 179 -2.17 4.45 19.04
C GLU A 179 -1.58 5.16 17.82
N LEU A 180 -2.05 6.36 17.54
CA LEU A 180 -1.58 7.18 16.44
C LEU A 180 -0.15 7.68 16.67
N ASP A 181 0.15 8.10 17.89
CA ASP A 181 1.49 8.56 18.28
C ASP A 181 2.50 7.41 18.21
N LYS A 182 2.11 6.20 18.63
CA LYS A 182 2.91 4.98 18.45
C LYS A 182 3.17 4.66 16.97
N MET A 183 2.14 4.77 16.13
CA MET A 183 2.27 4.54 14.68
C MET A 183 3.28 5.49 14.03
N TYR A 184 3.32 6.75 14.46
CA TYR A 184 4.20 7.77 13.88
C TYR A 184 5.43 8.09 14.74
N GLN A 185 5.79 7.25 15.72
CA GLN A 185 6.89 7.53 16.64
C GLN A 185 8.25 7.73 15.95
N GLU A 186 8.49 7.04 14.82
CA GLU A 186 9.73 7.16 14.04
C GLU A 186 9.74 8.38 13.10
N TYR A 187 8.57 9.02 12.88
CA TYR A 187 8.32 10.08 11.88
C TYR A 187 8.76 11.47 12.38
N VAL A 188 10.02 11.57 12.80
CA VAL A 188 10.62 12.84 13.25
C VAL A 188 11.23 13.57 12.05
N PHE A 189 10.64 14.71 11.67
CA PHE A 189 11.03 15.49 10.50
C PHE A 189 11.70 16.82 10.85
N ASN A 190 12.45 17.37 9.90
CA ASN A 190 13.07 18.69 9.99
C ASN A 190 12.69 19.56 8.76
N THR A 191 13.35 20.71 8.59
CA THR A 191 13.05 21.64 7.49
C THR A 191 13.57 21.16 6.11
N SER A 192 14.45 20.16 6.06
CA SER A 192 14.96 19.58 4.81
C SER A 192 13.98 18.56 4.23
N TYR A 193 13.21 19.01 3.23
CA TYR A 193 12.21 18.17 2.56
C TYR A 193 12.81 16.88 1.98
N ILE A 194 13.97 16.94 1.32
CA ILE A 194 14.58 15.75 0.73
C ILE A 194 15.03 14.74 1.79
N ASN A 195 15.55 15.22 2.93
CA ASN A 195 15.95 14.33 4.03
C ASN A 195 14.73 13.66 4.67
N ASN A 196 13.61 14.39 4.80
CA ASN A 196 12.35 13.80 5.28
C ASN A 196 11.84 12.71 4.33
N ILE A 197 11.95 12.92 3.00
CA ILE A 197 11.60 11.91 2.00
C ILE A 197 12.46 10.66 2.15
N LEU A 198 13.78 10.82 2.23
CA LEU A 198 14.69 9.68 2.37
C LEU A 198 14.44 8.93 3.69
N LYS A 199 14.20 9.66 4.78
CA LYS A 199 13.84 9.07 6.07
C LYS A 199 12.53 8.27 5.99
N LEU A 200 11.50 8.81 5.33
CA LEU A 200 10.24 8.10 5.10
C LEU A 200 10.43 6.80 4.32
N LEU A 201 11.29 6.80 3.30
CA LEU A 201 11.60 5.59 2.54
C LEU A 201 12.26 4.53 3.43
N THR A 202 13.21 4.94 4.28
CA THR A 202 13.86 4.03 5.23
C THR A 202 12.87 3.45 6.23
N ILE A 203 12.02 4.30 6.83
CA ILE A 203 10.99 3.85 7.79
C ILE A 203 10.07 2.81 7.13
N LYS A 204 9.49 3.14 5.97
CA LYS A 204 8.56 2.24 5.25
C LYS A 204 9.23 0.93 4.81
N SER A 205 10.50 0.99 4.38
CA SER A 205 11.26 -0.21 4.05
C SER A 205 11.47 -1.10 5.28
N ASN A 206 11.86 -0.51 6.40
CA ASN A 206 12.08 -1.24 7.65
C ASN A 206 10.77 -1.82 8.22
N GLU A 207 9.66 -1.08 8.16
CA GLU A 207 8.33 -1.60 8.52
C GLU A 207 7.99 -2.83 7.67
N SER A 208 8.13 -2.72 6.34
CA SER A 208 7.83 -3.84 5.41
C SER A 208 8.70 -5.07 5.66
N ILE A 209 9.98 -4.88 6.03
CA ILE A 209 10.90 -5.97 6.36
C ILE A 209 10.53 -6.63 7.69
N ARG A 210 10.21 -5.83 8.72
CA ARG A 210 9.82 -6.32 10.06
C ARG A 210 8.54 -7.16 10.03
N MET A 211 7.59 -6.81 9.15
CA MET A 211 6.34 -7.55 8.95
C MET A 211 6.54 -9.05 8.61
N LEU A 212 7.73 -9.47 8.16
CA LEU A 212 8.01 -10.89 7.92
C LEU A 212 7.85 -11.77 9.19
N ARG A 213 8.13 -11.21 10.37
CA ARG A 213 8.06 -11.94 11.65
C ARG A 213 6.84 -11.58 12.49
N ASP A 214 6.13 -10.54 12.10
CA ASP A 214 4.92 -10.11 12.80
C ASP A 214 3.72 -10.95 12.33
N PRO A 215 2.81 -11.33 13.25
CA PRO A 215 1.57 -11.96 12.86
C PRO A 215 0.70 -10.98 12.06
N VAL A 216 -0.08 -11.51 11.12
CA VAL A 216 -1.06 -10.70 10.39
C VAL A 216 -2.12 -10.21 11.36
N ASP A 217 -2.17 -8.90 11.59
CA ASP A 217 -3.26 -8.27 12.31
C ASP A 217 -4.51 -8.21 11.42
N ARG A 218 -5.45 -9.12 11.65
CA ARG A 218 -6.72 -9.13 10.93
C ARG A 218 -7.60 -7.92 11.25
N LYS A 219 -7.41 -7.24 12.38
CA LYS A 219 -8.18 -6.04 12.72
C LYS A 219 -7.60 -4.77 12.09
N ALA A 220 -6.36 -4.80 11.63
CA ALA A 220 -5.71 -3.67 10.98
C ALA A 220 -6.52 -3.16 9.80
N TRP A 221 -6.74 -1.85 9.78
CA TRP A 221 -7.31 -1.19 8.61
C TRP A 221 -6.30 -1.25 7.46
N GLY A 222 -6.82 -1.27 6.23
CA GLY A 222 -5.97 -1.32 5.04
C GLY A 222 -4.99 -0.14 4.97
N PRO A 223 -4.00 -0.21 4.07
CA PRO A 223 -2.98 0.85 3.95
C PRO A 223 -3.56 2.19 3.45
N SER A 224 -4.81 2.20 2.99
CA SER A 224 -5.51 3.38 2.53
C SER A 224 -6.09 4.15 3.73
N PRO A 225 -5.77 5.44 3.90
CA PRO A 225 -6.33 6.24 4.98
C PRO A 225 -7.81 6.60 4.74
N PRO A 226 -8.61 6.84 5.80
CA PRO A 226 -10.02 7.27 5.72
C PRO A 226 -10.32 8.46 4.79
N THR A 227 -9.36 9.35 4.59
CA THR A 227 -9.45 10.50 3.67
C THR A 227 -9.43 10.11 2.19
N THR A 228 -9.18 8.85 1.85
CA THR A 228 -9.10 8.39 0.46
C THR A 228 -10.49 8.16 -0.14
N VAL A 229 -10.77 8.82 -1.26
CA VAL A 229 -12.01 8.61 -2.04
C VAL A 229 -11.90 7.31 -2.84
N ASN A 230 -12.12 6.17 -2.17
CA ASN A 230 -12.15 4.86 -2.79
C ASN A 230 -12.94 3.84 -1.95
N ALA A 231 -12.99 2.59 -2.41
CA ALA A 231 -13.43 1.42 -1.68
C ALA A 231 -12.61 0.20 -2.12
N PHE A 232 -12.41 -0.78 -1.25
CA PHE A 232 -11.57 -1.95 -1.54
C PHE A 232 -12.17 -3.27 -1.02
N TYR A 233 -11.73 -4.38 -1.61
CA TYR A 233 -11.86 -5.72 -1.05
C TYR A 233 -10.47 -6.33 -0.86
N ASN A 234 -10.21 -6.90 0.32
CA ASN A 234 -8.97 -7.57 0.66
C ASN A 234 -9.21 -9.09 0.78
N PRO A 235 -8.83 -9.90 -0.23
CA PRO A 235 -9.12 -11.33 -0.23
C PRO A 235 -8.44 -12.11 0.92
N PRO A 236 -7.15 -11.91 1.25
CA PRO A 236 -6.50 -12.57 2.38
C PRO A 236 -7.19 -12.43 3.73
N THR A 237 -7.78 -11.27 4.03
CA THR A 237 -8.49 -11.02 5.30
C THR A 237 -10.01 -11.09 5.17
N ASN A 238 -10.53 -11.35 3.97
CA ASN A 238 -11.96 -11.32 3.63
C ASN A 238 -12.67 -10.04 4.08
N GLN A 239 -12.06 -8.89 3.80
CA GLN A 239 -12.55 -7.58 4.26
C GLN A 239 -13.04 -6.71 3.12
N ILE A 240 -14.14 -5.99 3.35
CA ILE A 240 -14.56 -4.86 2.52
C ILE A 240 -14.27 -3.55 3.28
N SER A 241 -13.72 -2.55 2.59
CA SER A 241 -13.48 -1.24 3.19
C SER A 241 -14.05 -0.12 2.33
N LYS A 242 -14.58 0.90 3.01
CA LYS A 242 -15.01 2.17 2.44
C LYS A 242 -14.39 3.26 3.30
N GLU A 243 -13.30 3.85 2.83
CA GLU A 243 -12.51 4.83 3.59
C GLU A 243 -13.25 6.15 3.71
N ASN A 244 -13.64 6.72 2.57
CA ASN A 244 -14.33 8.01 2.51
C ASN A 244 -15.79 7.80 2.10
N ILE A 245 -16.72 8.21 2.96
CA ILE A 245 -18.18 8.10 2.79
C ILE A 245 -18.81 9.48 2.48
N PHE A 246 -17.98 10.49 2.23
CA PHE A 246 -18.45 11.85 2.02
C PHE A 246 -18.88 12.11 0.60
N GLU A 247 -19.96 12.88 0.45
CA GLU A 247 -20.27 13.57 -0.79
C GLU A 247 -19.21 14.65 -1.07
N ILE A 248 -18.80 14.78 -2.32
CA ILE A 248 -17.95 15.89 -2.80
C ILE A 248 -18.84 17.10 -3.02
#